data_AF-A0A0Q4MZT8-F1
#
_entry.id   AF-A0A0Q4MZT8-F1
#
_cell.length_a   1.000
_cell.length_b   1.000
_cell.length_c   1.000
_cell.angle_alpha   90.00
_cell.angle_beta   90.00
_cell.angle_gamma   90.00
#
_symmetry.space_group_name_H-M   'P 1'
#
loop_
_entity.id
_entity.type
_entity.pdbx_description
1 polymer ?
#
loop_
_entity_poly.entity_id
_entity_poly.type
_entity_poly.pdbx_seq_one_letter_code
_entity_poly.pdbx_strand_id
1 'polypeptide(L)'
;MRIIITEKFSVTHVLAKVAGDFYPDEEIFFIEALPYWLNNFKFPKGMALSEYPYYGRPLYKRDQPWGGLRRRLSKLIDRKAVLINPISLDEAAAFMLKADDIICACDWDHAGIWGFNLFMEQTLGANRAPAYPVLALRGGQDTKSLCAAFNTMIDTNHPDFKALLSAGRVKRLFEFSYAINSQAILGNLYRRLAGTNEPVFVSKYALQALIWLAEHPPTLCYKLEELMASKWQGTGKYPKDSMNHLLGMGSAASRQHLLGNLIQLGLINQSETHMLSITPLGTAFVGALHPDCRDFDLPFRLDAWMNMGVEAAEPAIKRYLKTFFGKQLRFDRDKILTTR
;
A
#
# COMPACT_ATOMS: atom_id res chain seq x y z
N MET A 1 -28.23 -7.88 -15.02
CA MET A 1 -27.65 -7.19 -13.86
C MET A 1 -26.15 -7.09 -14.04
N ARG A 2 -25.61 -5.88 -14.03
CA ARG A 2 -24.16 -5.63 -14.11
C ARG A 2 -23.64 -5.04 -12.81
N ILE A 3 -22.44 -5.46 -12.41
CA ILE A 3 -21.75 -4.90 -11.25
C ILE A 3 -20.50 -4.17 -11.70
N ILE A 4 -20.30 -2.94 -11.22
CA ILE A 4 -19.08 -2.16 -11.43
C ILE A 4 -18.36 -2.03 -10.09
N ILE A 5 -17.13 -2.54 -10.02
CA ILE A 5 -16.28 -2.48 -8.83
C ILE A 5 -15.42 -1.21 -8.89
N THR A 6 -15.46 -0.39 -7.84
CA THR A 6 -14.64 0.83 -7.72
C THR A 6 -13.90 0.87 -6.38
N GLU A 7 -12.86 1.68 -6.26
CA GLU A 7 -12.13 1.84 -4.99
C GLU A 7 -12.70 2.90 -4.06
N LYS A 8 -13.53 3.81 -4.56
CA LYS A 8 -13.99 4.98 -3.81
C LYS A 8 -15.31 5.50 -4.34
N PHE A 9 -16.11 6.00 -3.40
CA PHE A 9 -17.44 6.56 -3.65
C PHE A 9 -17.46 7.72 -4.66
N SER A 10 -16.39 8.54 -4.70
CA SER A 10 -16.30 9.63 -5.68
C SER A 10 -16.26 9.10 -7.12
N VAL A 11 -15.53 8.02 -7.38
CA VAL A 11 -15.49 7.37 -8.71
C VAL A 11 -16.84 6.78 -9.06
N THR A 12 -17.49 6.09 -8.11
CA THR A 12 -18.84 5.54 -8.28
C THR A 12 -19.83 6.61 -8.73
N HIS A 13 -19.83 7.79 -8.10
CA HIS A 13 -20.71 8.88 -8.48
C HIS A 13 -20.48 9.43 -9.87
N VAL A 14 -19.22 9.55 -10.29
CA VAL A 14 -18.91 10.08 -11.62
C VAL A 14 -19.27 9.03 -12.68
N LEU A 15 -18.97 7.75 -12.45
CA LEU A 15 -19.37 6.65 -13.34
C LEU A 15 -20.89 6.55 -13.49
N ALA A 16 -21.66 6.75 -12.42
CA ALA A 16 -23.11 6.71 -12.47
C ALA A 16 -23.72 7.73 -13.44
N LYS A 17 -23.03 8.84 -13.74
CA LYS A 17 -23.51 9.85 -14.68
C LYS A 17 -23.55 9.37 -16.13
N VAL A 18 -22.74 8.36 -16.47
CA VAL A 18 -22.56 7.90 -17.85
C VAL A 18 -22.90 6.42 -18.03
N ALA A 19 -22.80 5.59 -16.98
CA ALA A 19 -22.96 4.13 -17.10
C ALA A 19 -24.33 3.72 -17.68
N GLY A 20 -25.39 4.45 -17.34
CA GLY A 20 -26.74 4.19 -17.87
C GLY A 20 -26.87 4.47 -19.37
N ASP A 21 -26.02 5.32 -19.95
CA ASP A 21 -26.05 5.59 -21.39
C ASP A 21 -25.44 4.42 -22.20
N PHE A 22 -24.51 3.67 -21.58
CA PHE A 22 -23.92 2.48 -22.18
C PHE A 22 -24.78 1.23 -21.99
N TYR A 23 -25.62 1.21 -20.95
CA TYR A 23 -26.42 0.05 -20.57
C TYR A 23 -27.84 0.48 -20.15
N PRO A 24 -28.66 0.97 -21.10
CA PRO A 24 -29.94 1.62 -20.80
C PRO A 24 -30.99 0.68 -20.21
N ASP A 25 -30.95 -0.60 -20.57
CA ASP A 25 -31.95 -1.59 -20.18
C ASP A 25 -31.47 -2.52 -19.05
N GLU A 26 -30.31 -2.24 -18.46
CA GLU A 26 -29.71 -3.10 -17.44
C GLU A 26 -29.76 -2.48 -16.04
N GLU A 27 -30.02 -3.34 -15.04
CA GLU A 27 -29.78 -2.96 -13.66
C GLU A 27 -28.28 -2.92 -13.36
N ILE A 28 -27.78 -1.72 -12.99
CA ILE A 28 -26.38 -1.50 -12.64
C ILE A 28 -26.23 -1.30 -11.15
N PHE A 29 -25.33 -2.08 -10.55
CA PHE A 29 -24.90 -1.93 -9.17
C PHE A 29 -23.42 -1.55 -9.09
N PHE A 30 -23.06 -0.80 -8.07
CA PHE A 30 -21.69 -0.45 -7.73
C PHE A 30 -21.31 -1.10 -6.42
N ILE A 31 -20.14 -1.74 -6.38
CA ILE A 31 -19.55 -2.22 -5.13
C ILE A 31 -18.22 -1.52 -4.90
N GLU A 32 -18.07 -0.92 -3.73
CA GLU A 32 -16.84 -0.25 -3.33
C GLU A 32 -15.85 -1.23 -2.67
N ALA A 33 -14.81 -1.60 -3.41
CA ALA A 33 -13.69 -2.42 -2.97
C ALA A 33 -12.58 -1.55 -2.34
N LEU A 34 -12.88 -0.86 -1.23
CA LEU A 34 -11.94 0.06 -0.61
C LEU A 34 -10.59 -0.65 -0.31
N PRO A 35 -9.46 -0.17 -0.86
CA PRO A 35 -8.16 -0.84 -0.75
C PRO A 35 -7.66 -0.94 0.70
N TYR A 36 -8.10 -0.04 1.59
CA TYR A 36 -7.71 -0.05 3.00
C TYR A 36 -8.23 -1.26 3.80
N TRP A 37 -9.33 -1.89 3.38
CA TRP A 37 -9.86 -3.08 4.06
C TRP A 37 -9.18 -4.36 3.62
N LEU A 38 -8.98 -4.48 2.31
CA LEU A 38 -8.52 -5.72 1.68
C LEU A 38 -7.05 -5.98 1.98
N ASN A 39 -6.26 -4.92 2.13
CA ASN A 39 -4.80 -5.02 2.24
C ASN A 39 -4.28 -5.23 3.67
N ASN A 40 -5.14 -5.61 4.62
CA ASN A 40 -4.71 -5.90 5.99
C ASN A 40 -4.01 -7.25 6.07
N PHE A 41 -2.71 -7.22 6.36
CA PHE A 41 -1.91 -8.43 6.47
C PHE A 41 -2.27 -9.25 7.71
N LYS A 42 -2.31 -10.58 7.54
CA LYS A 42 -2.32 -11.57 8.62
C LYS A 42 -0.87 -11.96 8.90
N PHE A 43 -0.23 -11.30 9.86
CA PHE A 43 1.14 -11.63 10.23
C PHE A 43 1.22 -12.99 10.95
N PRO A 44 2.29 -13.78 10.71
CA PRO A 44 2.58 -14.98 11.50
C PRO A 44 2.78 -14.60 12.98
N LYS A 45 2.38 -15.50 13.88
CA LYS A 45 2.49 -15.34 15.34
C LYS A 45 3.44 -16.39 15.90
N GLY A 46 4.06 -16.08 17.04
CA GLY A 46 4.85 -17.05 17.82
C GLY A 46 6.17 -17.45 17.16
N MET A 47 6.70 -16.64 16.25
CA MET A 47 7.98 -16.91 15.62
C MET A 47 9.15 -16.72 16.59
N ALA A 48 10.11 -17.64 16.56
CA ALA A 48 11.38 -17.52 17.26
C ALA A 48 12.29 -16.50 16.58
N LEU A 49 13.22 -15.91 17.34
CA LEU A 49 14.17 -14.92 16.81
C LEU A 49 15.06 -15.48 15.69
N SER A 50 15.34 -16.79 15.72
CA SER A 50 16.11 -17.50 14.68
C SER A 50 15.41 -17.59 13.33
N GLU A 51 14.09 -17.34 13.27
CA GLU A 51 13.32 -17.35 12.04
C GLU A 51 13.37 -16.01 11.28
N TYR A 52 14.09 -15.02 11.84
CA TYR A 52 14.32 -13.73 11.22
C TYR A 52 15.73 -13.65 10.58
N PRO A 53 15.90 -12.97 9.43
CA PRO A 53 14.88 -12.22 8.70
C PRO A 53 13.86 -13.09 7.97
N TYR A 54 12.58 -12.81 8.18
CA TYR A 54 11.46 -13.51 7.57
C TYR A 54 11.30 -13.12 6.10
N TYR A 55 10.92 -14.10 5.30
CA TYR A 55 10.45 -13.90 3.93
C TYR A 55 9.31 -14.88 3.65
N GLY A 56 8.19 -14.37 3.15
CA GLY A 56 7.06 -15.22 2.78
C GLY A 56 6.01 -14.48 1.97
N ARG A 57 5.07 -15.27 1.42
CA ARG A 57 3.96 -14.72 0.63
C ARG A 57 3.00 -13.93 1.54
N PRO A 58 2.46 -12.79 1.08
CA PRO A 58 1.46 -12.05 1.83
C PRO A 58 0.24 -12.90 2.16
N LEU A 59 -0.15 -12.87 3.43
CA LEU A 59 -1.42 -13.40 3.90
C LEU A 59 -2.31 -12.22 4.27
N TYR A 60 -3.60 -12.31 3.95
CA TYR A 60 -4.56 -11.24 4.19
C TYR A 60 -5.62 -11.69 5.19
N LYS A 61 -6.10 -10.74 5.99
CA LYS A 61 -7.30 -10.93 6.79
C LYS A 61 -8.50 -10.75 5.86
N ARG A 62 -9.46 -11.66 5.93
CA ARG A 62 -10.69 -11.62 5.12
C ARG A 62 -11.64 -10.52 5.63
N ASP A 63 -11.91 -10.51 6.94
CA ASP A 63 -12.87 -9.60 7.54
C ASP A 63 -12.22 -8.71 8.58
N GLN A 64 -11.92 -7.46 8.22
CA GLN A 64 -11.67 -6.40 9.19
C GLN A 64 -12.37 -5.11 8.77
N PRO A 65 -13.40 -4.66 9.51
CA PRO A 65 -13.85 -3.29 9.38
C PRO A 65 -12.72 -2.36 9.85
N TRP A 66 -12.42 -1.33 9.05
CA TRP A 66 -11.51 -0.27 9.49
C TRP A 66 -12.36 0.82 10.14
N GLY A 67 -12.50 0.73 11.46
CA GLY A 67 -13.43 1.56 12.22
C GLY A 67 -14.90 1.32 11.81
N GLY A 68 -15.64 2.40 11.57
CA GLY A 68 -17.05 2.36 11.14
C GLY A 68 -17.28 2.28 9.63
N LEU A 69 -16.21 2.28 8.81
CA LEU A 69 -16.35 2.24 7.35
C LEU A 69 -16.75 0.81 6.93
N ARG A 70 -17.87 0.66 6.21
CA ARG A 70 -18.38 -0.62 5.66
C ARG A 70 -18.44 -0.57 4.13
N ARG A 71 -18.22 -1.71 3.45
CA ARG A 71 -18.32 -1.80 1.97
C ARG A 71 -19.72 -1.37 1.56
N ARG A 72 -19.82 -0.64 0.46
CA ARG A 72 -21.07 -0.05 0.01
C ARG A 72 -21.56 -0.76 -1.24
N LEU A 73 -22.84 -1.10 -1.23
CA LEU A 73 -23.59 -1.47 -2.41
C LEU A 73 -24.47 -0.29 -2.79
N SER A 74 -24.25 0.25 -3.99
CA SER A 74 -25.11 1.30 -4.55
C SER A 74 -25.80 0.80 -5.81
N LYS A 75 -26.99 1.33 -6.12
CA LYS A 75 -27.71 1.07 -7.36
C LYS A 75 -27.71 2.33 -8.22
N LEU A 76 -27.62 2.17 -9.54
CA LEU A 76 -27.85 3.27 -10.47
C LEU A 76 -29.36 3.61 -10.52
N ILE A 77 -29.71 4.86 -10.20
CA ILE A 77 -31.06 5.41 -10.33
C ILE A 77 -30.92 6.84 -10.88
N ASP A 78 -31.59 7.15 -11.99
CA ASP A 78 -31.59 8.49 -12.61
C ASP A 78 -30.19 9.12 -12.73
N ARG A 79 -29.24 8.36 -13.27
CA ARG A 79 -27.83 8.76 -13.44
C ARG A 79 -27.09 9.10 -12.13
N LYS A 80 -27.57 8.56 -11.00
CA LYS A 80 -26.97 8.70 -9.66
C LYS A 80 -26.72 7.34 -9.04
N ALA A 81 -25.62 7.21 -8.31
CA ALA A 81 -25.38 6.06 -7.46
C ALA A 81 -26.09 6.28 -6.12
N VAL A 82 -27.16 5.53 -5.88
CA VAL A 82 -27.92 5.58 -4.63
C VAL A 82 -27.47 4.43 -3.73
N LEU A 83 -26.95 4.76 -2.54
CA LEU A 83 -26.54 3.76 -1.56
C LEU A 83 -27.75 2.92 -1.15
N ILE A 84 -27.68 1.61 -1.35
CA ILE A 84 -28.69 0.64 -0.94
C ILE A 84 -28.37 0.20 0.49
N ASN A 85 -27.21 -0.42 0.69
CA ASN A 85 -26.81 -1.01 1.96
C ASN A 85 -25.29 -1.06 2.11
N PRO A 86 -24.77 -1.03 3.35
CA PRO A 86 -23.46 -1.58 3.63
C PRO A 86 -23.49 -3.12 3.51
N ILE A 87 -22.44 -3.73 2.94
CA ILE A 87 -22.37 -5.18 2.70
C ILE A 87 -21.06 -5.81 3.23
N SER A 88 -21.12 -7.08 3.59
CA SER A 88 -20.00 -7.97 3.89
C SER A 88 -19.36 -8.54 2.61
N LEU A 89 -18.27 -9.33 2.74
CA LEU A 89 -17.70 -10.04 1.58
C LEU A 89 -18.62 -11.13 1.06
N ASP A 90 -19.31 -11.84 1.96
CA ASP A 90 -20.20 -12.93 1.58
C ASP A 90 -21.47 -12.40 0.89
N GLU A 91 -22.02 -11.27 1.36
CA GLU A 91 -23.10 -10.57 0.65
C GLU A 91 -22.61 -10.03 -0.70
N ALA A 92 -21.40 -9.46 -0.77
CA ALA A 92 -20.82 -9.05 -2.05
C ALA A 92 -20.68 -10.23 -3.02
N ALA A 93 -20.22 -11.39 -2.55
CA ALA A 93 -20.13 -12.61 -3.33
C ALA A 93 -21.51 -13.08 -3.81
N ALA A 94 -22.52 -13.06 -2.93
CA ALA A 94 -23.89 -13.44 -3.29
C ALA A 94 -24.51 -12.51 -4.37
N PHE A 95 -24.18 -11.22 -4.35
CA PHE A 95 -24.56 -10.29 -5.42
C PHE A 95 -23.78 -10.57 -6.71
N MET A 96 -22.46 -10.74 -6.62
CA MET A 96 -21.59 -10.99 -7.78
C MET A 96 -21.90 -12.31 -8.50
N LEU A 97 -22.28 -13.36 -7.79
CA LEU A 97 -22.66 -14.64 -8.40
C LEU A 97 -23.98 -14.58 -9.18
N LYS A 98 -24.79 -13.54 -8.99
CA LYS A 98 -26.03 -13.29 -9.75
C LYS A 98 -25.82 -12.33 -10.92
N ALA A 99 -24.65 -11.70 -11.01
CA ALA A 99 -24.37 -10.71 -12.04
C ALA A 99 -24.09 -11.41 -13.38
N ASP A 100 -24.60 -10.82 -14.46
CA ASP A 100 -24.25 -11.26 -15.82
C ASP A 100 -22.82 -10.85 -16.16
N ASP A 101 -22.36 -9.74 -15.57
CA ASP A 101 -21.02 -9.18 -15.80
C ASP A 101 -20.51 -8.39 -14.58
N ILE A 102 -19.19 -8.42 -14.37
CA ILE A 102 -18.48 -7.71 -13.30
C ILE A 102 -17.34 -6.91 -13.92
N ILE A 103 -17.45 -5.58 -13.88
CA ILE A 103 -16.47 -4.66 -14.46
C ILE A 103 -15.52 -4.13 -13.39
N CYS A 104 -14.21 -4.21 -13.64
CA CYS A 104 -13.20 -3.50 -12.86
C CYS A 104 -13.14 -2.03 -13.28
N ALA A 105 -13.42 -1.11 -12.36
CA ALA A 105 -13.25 0.34 -12.53
C ALA A 105 -12.50 0.96 -11.34
N CYS A 106 -11.49 0.25 -10.83
CA CYS A 106 -10.52 0.75 -9.84
C CYS A 106 -9.53 1.74 -10.47
N ASP A 107 -8.78 2.49 -9.66
CA ASP A 107 -7.76 3.42 -10.20
C ASP A 107 -6.78 2.64 -11.09
N TRP A 108 -6.40 3.22 -12.23
CA TRP A 108 -5.52 2.59 -13.23
C TRP A 108 -4.05 2.63 -12.80
N ASP A 109 -3.75 2.02 -11.67
CA ASP A 109 -2.41 1.87 -11.13
C ASP A 109 -2.21 0.49 -10.46
N HIS A 110 -0.97 0.23 -10.03
CA HIS A 110 -0.63 -1.05 -9.41
C HIS A 110 -1.39 -1.33 -8.10
N ALA A 111 -1.84 -0.29 -7.39
CA ALA A 111 -2.56 -0.43 -6.12
C ALA A 111 -4.04 -0.75 -6.36
N GLY A 112 -4.69 -0.06 -7.29
CA GLY A 112 -6.08 -0.29 -7.66
C GLY A 112 -6.31 -1.62 -8.35
N ILE A 113 -5.43 -1.99 -9.29
CA ILE A 113 -5.51 -3.29 -9.95
C ILE A 113 -5.26 -4.44 -8.96
N TRP A 114 -4.30 -4.28 -8.05
CA TRP A 114 -4.11 -5.25 -6.96
C TRP A 114 -5.33 -5.32 -6.02
N GLY A 115 -5.91 -4.16 -5.68
CA GLY A 115 -7.09 -4.05 -4.83
C GLY A 115 -8.29 -4.81 -5.42
N PHE A 116 -8.57 -4.60 -6.71
CA PHE A 116 -9.57 -5.36 -7.45
C PHE A 116 -9.27 -6.86 -7.42
N ASN A 117 -8.06 -7.28 -7.79
CA ASN A 117 -7.70 -8.70 -7.80
C ASN A 117 -7.91 -9.32 -6.41
N LEU A 118 -7.39 -8.72 -5.35
CA LEU A 118 -7.55 -9.23 -3.99
C LEU A 118 -9.02 -9.27 -3.56
N PHE A 119 -9.81 -8.25 -3.92
CA PHE A 119 -11.25 -8.24 -3.66
C PHE A 119 -11.94 -9.47 -4.25
N MET A 120 -11.71 -9.73 -5.54
CA MET A 120 -12.26 -10.89 -6.23
C MET A 120 -11.83 -12.20 -5.56
N GLU A 121 -10.68 -12.24 -4.88
CA GLU A 121 -10.11 -13.46 -4.24
C GLU A 121 -10.90 -13.82 -3.01
N GLN A 122 -11.13 -12.79 -2.21
CA GLN A 122 -11.74 -12.92 -0.91
C GLN A 122 -13.26 -13.09 -1.03
N THR A 123 -13.86 -12.66 -2.14
CA THR A 123 -15.29 -12.81 -2.41
C THR A 123 -15.60 -14.08 -3.19
N LEU A 124 -15.05 -14.25 -4.39
CA LEU A 124 -15.45 -15.34 -5.29
C LEU A 124 -14.52 -16.57 -5.19
N GLY A 125 -13.28 -16.40 -4.74
CA GLY A 125 -12.35 -17.52 -4.58
C GLY A 125 -12.19 -18.34 -5.86
N ALA A 126 -12.57 -19.62 -5.82
CA ALA A 126 -12.51 -20.53 -6.97
C ALA A 126 -13.61 -20.26 -8.02
N ASN A 127 -14.68 -19.54 -7.67
CA ASN A 127 -15.81 -19.24 -8.58
C ASN A 127 -15.55 -18.02 -9.48
N ARG A 128 -14.31 -17.53 -9.53
CA ARG A 128 -13.95 -16.40 -10.37
C ARG A 128 -14.02 -16.78 -11.85
N ALA A 129 -14.51 -15.87 -12.67
CA ALA A 129 -14.31 -15.92 -14.11
C ALA A 129 -12.81 -15.82 -14.46
N PRO A 130 -12.39 -16.43 -15.59
CA PRO A 130 -11.00 -16.35 -16.06
C PRO A 130 -10.60 -14.94 -16.51
N ALA A 131 -11.57 -14.11 -16.87
CA ALA A 131 -11.38 -12.72 -17.25
C ALA A 131 -12.56 -11.85 -16.82
N TYR A 132 -12.30 -10.58 -16.56
CA TYR A 132 -13.32 -9.56 -16.31
C TYR A 132 -13.10 -8.37 -17.24
N PRO A 133 -14.15 -7.69 -17.71
CA PRO A 133 -14.00 -6.40 -18.37
C PRO A 133 -13.37 -5.37 -17.43
N VAL A 134 -12.55 -4.50 -18.00
CA VAL A 134 -11.82 -3.47 -17.27
C VAL A 134 -12.01 -2.13 -17.95
N LEU A 135 -12.53 -1.19 -17.18
CA LEU A 135 -12.64 0.21 -17.53
C LEU A 135 -11.33 0.90 -17.10
N ALA A 136 -10.39 1.02 -18.04
CA ALA A 136 -9.08 1.60 -17.78
C ALA A 136 -9.18 3.13 -17.62
N LEU A 137 -9.30 3.60 -16.37
CA LEU A 137 -9.37 5.01 -15.98
C LEU A 137 -8.00 5.72 -16.12
N ARG A 138 -7.50 5.84 -17.35
CA ARG A 138 -6.19 6.43 -17.69
C ARG A 138 -6.16 7.96 -17.64
N GLY A 139 -7.34 8.60 -17.72
CA GLY A 139 -7.50 10.05 -17.82
C GLY A 139 -8.15 10.68 -16.60
N GLY A 140 -8.76 11.85 -16.82
CA GLY A 140 -9.58 12.52 -15.81
C GLY A 140 -10.86 11.75 -15.51
N GLN A 141 -11.56 12.18 -14.45
CA GLN A 141 -12.91 11.73 -14.13
C GLN A 141 -13.96 12.65 -14.77
N ASP A 142 -13.66 13.26 -15.92
CA ASP A 142 -14.65 14.00 -16.70
C ASP A 142 -15.44 13.06 -17.61
N THR A 143 -16.64 13.48 -18.00
CA THR A 143 -17.57 12.71 -18.82
C THR A 143 -16.91 12.19 -20.10
N LYS A 144 -16.07 12.99 -20.77
CA LYS A 144 -15.43 12.60 -22.03
C LYS A 144 -14.44 11.46 -21.80
N SER A 145 -13.57 11.58 -20.79
CA SER A 145 -12.64 10.51 -20.43
C SER A 145 -13.36 9.23 -20.01
N LEU A 146 -14.46 9.31 -19.26
CA LEU A 146 -15.23 8.13 -18.88
C LEU A 146 -15.90 7.45 -20.08
N CYS A 147 -16.55 8.22 -20.96
CA CYS A 147 -17.15 7.66 -22.17
C CYS A 147 -16.08 7.01 -23.08
N ALA A 148 -14.89 7.61 -23.19
CA ALA A 148 -13.78 7.00 -23.92
C ALA A 148 -13.37 5.66 -23.29
N ALA A 149 -13.29 5.58 -21.96
CA ALA A 149 -12.93 4.34 -21.26
C ALA A 149 -13.98 3.22 -21.44
N PHE A 150 -15.28 3.55 -21.43
CA PHE A 150 -16.33 2.57 -21.75
C PHE A 150 -16.25 2.05 -23.21
N ASN A 151 -15.92 2.93 -24.16
CA ASN A 151 -15.78 2.54 -25.57
C ASN A 151 -14.50 1.74 -25.87
N THR A 152 -13.52 1.76 -24.96
CA THR A 152 -12.20 1.14 -25.16
C THR A 152 -11.86 0.17 -24.03
N MET A 153 -12.88 -0.47 -23.45
CA MET A 153 -12.69 -1.47 -22.41
C MET A 153 -11.75 -2.57 -22.89
N ILE A 154 -10.89 -2.98 -21.96
CA ILE A 154 -10.02 -4.15 -22.10
C ILE A 154 -10.51 -5.23 -21.15
N ASP A 155 -9.76 -6.31 -21.00
CA ASP A 155 -10.01 -7.30 -19.96
C ASP A 155 -8.81 -7.45 -19.02
N THR A 156 -8.98 -8.28 -18.00
CA THR A 156 -7.90 -8.61 -17.05
C THR A 156 -6.77 -9.45 -17.67
N ASN A 157 -6.93 -9.93 -18.90
CA ASN A 157 -5.88 -10.62 -19.65
C ASN A 157 -4.98 -9.68 -20.44
N HIS A 158 -5.38 -8.42 -20.62
CA HIS A 158 -4.60 -7.40 -21.30
C HIS A 158 -3.20 -7.24 -20.69
N PRO A 159 -2.13 -7.09 -21.52
CA PRO A 159 -0.75 -6.96 -21.03
C PRO A 159 -0.55 -5.87 -19.98
N ASP A 160 -1.10 -4.67 -20.19
CA ASP A 160 -0.99 -3.57 -19.22
C ASP A 160 -1.62 -3.90 -17.86
N PHE A 161 -2.78 -4.57 -17.84
CA PHE A 161 -3.41 -5.00 -16.60
C PHE A 161 -2.53 -6.00 -15.85
N LYS A 162 -1.99 -6.99 -16.57
CA LYS A 162 -1.06 -7.99 -16.01
C LYS A 162 0.21 -7.35 -15.47
N ALA A 163 0.76 -6.35 -16.14
CA ALA A 163 1.92 -5.60 -15.68
C ALA A 163 1.64 -4.85 -14.37
N LEU A 164 0.54 -4.11 -14.29
CA LEU A 164 0.11 -3.40 -13.07
C LEU A 164 -0.18 -4.37 -11.91
N LEU A 165 -0.84 -5.50 -12.20
CA LEU A 165 -1.10 -6.54 -11.21
C LEU A 165 0.20 -7.15 -10.67
N SER A 166 1.16 -7.43 -11.55
CA SER A 166 2.48 -7.94 -11.19
C SER A 166 3.25 -6.96 -10.31
N ALA A 167 3.27 -5.68 -10.68
CA ALA A 167 3.84 -4.59 -9.88
C ALA A 167 3.20 -4.51 -8.48
N GLY A 168 1.86 -4.60 -8.41
CA GLY A 168 1.13 -4.64 -7.14
C GLY A 168 1.53 -5.82 -6.26
N ARG A 169 1.66 -7.02 -6.84
CA ARG A 169 2.13 -8.24 -6.16
C ARG A 169 3.54 -8.08 -5.59
N VAL A 170 4.46 -7.55 -6.39
CA VAL A 170 5.85 -7.26 -5.96
C VAL A 170 5.86 -6.35 -4.74
N LYS A 171 5.13 -5.22 -4.83
CA LYS A 171 5.07 -4.25 -3.74
C LYS A 171 4.52 -4.88 -2.45
N ARG A 172 3.45 -5.67 -2.55
CA ARG A 172 2.84 -6.33 -1.38
C ARG A 172 3.73 -7.42 -0.78
N LEU A 173 4.42 -8.19 -1.61
CA LEU A 173 5.40 -9.18 -1.18
C LEU A 173 6.49 -8.54 -0.30
N PHE A 174 7.06 -7.43 -0.79
CA PHE A 174 8.05 -6.67 -0.03
C PHE A 174 7.46 -6.06 1.24
N GLU A 175 6.31 -5.39 1.16
CA GLU A 175 5.68 -4.71 2.30
C GLU A 175 5.31 -5.67 3.43
N PHE A 176 4.76 -6.84 3.10
CA PHE A 176 4.41 -7.86 4.06
C PHE A 176 5.64 -8.35 4.84
N SER A 177 6.67 -8.76 4.09
CA SER A 177 7.89 -9.29 4.70
C SER A 177 8.66 -8.21 5.46
N TYR A 178 8.71 -6.98 4.95
CA TYR A 178 9.32 -5.84 5.65
C TYR A 178 8.59 -5.56 6.97
N ALA A 179 7.25 -5.57 6.97
CA ALA A 179 6.48 -5.28 8.18
C ALA A 179 6.73 -6.28 9.31
N ILE A 180 6.77 -7.58 8.98
CA ILE A 180 7.07 -8.65 9.93
C ILE A 180 8.46 -8.47 10.55
N ASN A 181 9.47 -8.23 9.71
CA ASN A 181 10.84 -8.00 10.17
C ASN A 181 10.98 -6.70 10.96
N SER A 182 10.34 -5.62 10.53
CA SER A 182 10.38 -4.34 11.21
C SER A 182 9.80 -4.44 12.62
N GLN A 183 8.64 -5.07 12.81
CA GLN A 183 8.04 -5.25 14.13
C GLN A 183 8.93 -6.06 15.08
N ALA A 184 9.57 -7.11 14.57
CA ALA A 184 10.40 -8.01 15.36
C ALA A 184 11.80 -7.46 15.64
N ILE A 185 12.39 -6.69 14.73
CA ILE A 185 13.78 -6.24 14.86
C ILE A 185 13.81 -4.77 15.28
N LEU A 186 13.26 -3.89 14.45
CA LEU A 186 13.24 -2.44 14.74
C LEU A 186 12.29 -2.11 15.90
N GLY A 187 11.15 -2.80 15.99
CA GLY A 187 10.22 -2.66 17.10
C GLY A 187 10.82 -3.13 18.43
N ASN A 188 11.59 -4.22 18.44
CA ASN A 188 12.33 -4.66 19.63
C ASN A 188 13.41 -3.64 20.02
N LEU A 189 14.16 -3.13 19.04
CA LEU A 189 15.14 -2.08 19.28
C LEU A 189 14.50 -0.84 19.91
N TYR A 190 13.40 -0.36 19.35
CA TYR A 190 12.64 0.76 19.89
C TYR A 190 12.19 0.49 21.33
N ARG A 191 11.54 -0.65 21.59
CA ARG A 191 11.04 -1.03 22.92
C ARG A 191 12.11 -0.99 24.00
N ARG A 192 13.32 -1.49 23.70
CA ARG A 192 14.47 -1.44 24.62
C ARG A 192 14.88 -0.01 24.95
N LEU A 193 14.96 0.85 23.94
CA LEU A 193 15.39 2.25 24.12
C LEU A 193 14.32 3.10 24.81
N ALA A 194 13.05 2.83 24.52
CA ALA A 194 11.91 3.57 25.06
C ALA A 194 11.40 3.02 26.40
N GLY A 195 11.91 1.87 26.88
CA GLY A 195 11.45 1.23 28.12
C GLY A 195 10.00 0.79 28.08
N THR A 196 9.48 0.39 26.92
CA THR A 196 8.07 -0.01 26.73
C THR A 196 7.95 -1.42 26.17
N ASN A 197 6.82 -2.07 26.43
CA ASN A 197 6.48 -3.39 25.87
C ASN A 197 5.49 -3.32 24.71
N GLU A 198 5.04 -2.12 24.33
CA GLU A 198 4.05 -1.95 23.26
C GLU A 198 4.58 -2.42 21.90
N PRO A 199 3.75 -3.10 21.09
CA PRO A 199 4.13 -3.50 19.75
C PRO A 199 4.30 -2.26 18.86
N VAL A 200 5.51 -2.10 18.31
CA VAL A 200 5.85 -0.97 17.45
C VAL A 200 6.22 -1.44 16.06
N PHE A 201 5.70 -0.74 15.06
CA PHE A 201 6.05 -0.89 13.66
C PHE A 201 6.67 0.40 13.15
N VAL A 202 7.90 0.30 12.64
CA VAL A 202 8.56 1.40 11.93
C VAL A 202 8.49 1.10 10.44
N SER A 203 7.69 1.87 9.70
CA SER A 203 7.58 1.64 8.26
C SER A 203 8.88 1.97 7.53
N LYS A 204 9.06 1.36 6.37
CA LYS A 204 10.24 1.53 5.53
C LYS A 204 10.57 2.99 5.20
N TYR A 205 9.56 3.82 4.95
CA TYR A 205 9.75 5.23 4.60
C TYR A 205 9.80 6.12 5.83
N ALA A 206 9.10 5.76 6.92
CA ALA A 206 9.25 6.45 8.20
C ALA A 206 10.70 6.32 8.72
N LEU A 207 11.31 5.14 8.56
CA LEU A 207 12.72 4.92 8.92
C LEU A 207 13.66 5.84 8.14
N GLN A 208 13.52 5.93 6.81
CA GLN A 208 14.39 6.78 6.01
C GLN A 208 14.19 8.27 6.29
N ALA A 209 12.94 8.71 6.52
CA ALA A 209 12.64 10.08 6.92
C ALA A 209 13.25 10.41 8.30
N LEU A 210 13.19 9.49 9.26
CA LEU A 210 13.82 9.65 10.58
C LEU A 210 15.35 9.74 10.47
N ILE A 211 15.98 8.87 9.68
CA ILE A 211 17.43 8.92 9.43
C ILE A 211 17.81 10.25 8.79
N TRP A 212 17.04 10.74 7.81
CA TRP A 212 17.27 12.04 7.19
C TRP A 212 17.19 13.18 8.22
N LEU A 213 16.14 13.19 9.07
CA LEU A 213 15.98 14.19 10.13
C LEU A 213 17.10 14.15 11.18
N ALA A 214 17.77 13.02 11.38
CA ALA A 214 18.90 12.91 12.30
C ALA A 214 20.15 13.66 11.80
N GLU A 215 20.24 13.92 10.50
CA GLU A 215 21.42 14.50 9.84
C GLU A 215 21.18 15.94 9.37
N HIS A 216 19.95 16.45 9.52
CA HIS A 216 19.54 17.73 8.99
C HIS A 216 18.95 18.61 10.10
N PRO A 217 19.03 19.93 9.96
CA PRO A 217 18.37 20.84 10.90
C PRO A 217 16.85 20.63 10.89
N PRO A 218 16.15 21.06 11.96
CA PRO A 218 14.70 21.04 12.00
C PRO A 218 14.07 21.64 10.73
N THR A 219 12.99 21.03 10.25
CA THR A 219 12.36 21.40 8.97
C THR A 219 10.84 21.47 9.09
N LEU A 220 10.20 22.27 8.25
CA LEU A 220 8.73 22.34 8.21
C LEU A 220 8.16 21.02 7.68
N CYS A 221 7.06 20.55 8.28
CA CYS A 221 6.39 19.30 7.89
C CYS A 221 6.14 19.21 6.39
N TYR A 222 5.56 20.25 5.77
CA TYR A 222 5.27 20.26 4.34
C TYR A 222 6.55 20.21 3.46
N LYS A 223 7.70 20.73 3.94
CA LYS A 223 8.96 20.66 3.20
C LYS A 223 9.51 19.24 3.19
N LEU A 224 9.39 18.51 4.30
CA LEU A 224 9.75 17.10 4.35
C LEU A 224 8.80 16.26 3.49
N GLU A 225 7.50 16.57 3.50
CA GLU A 225 6.54 15.90 2.61
C GLU A 225 6.84 16.15 1.13
N GLU A 226 7.17 17.38 0.75
CA GLU A 226 7.61 17.72 -0.61
C GLU A 226 8.91 16.98 -0.98
N LEU A 227 9.86 16.92 -0.05
CA LEU A 227 11.08 16.14 -0.21
C LEU A 227 10.77 14.67 -0.48
N MET A 228 9.97 14.04 0.37
CA MET A 228 9.51 12.66 0.21
C MET A 228 8.72 12.46 -1.10
N ALA A 229 7.96 13.47 -1.53
CA ALA A 229 7.05 13.37 -2.66
C ALA A 229 7.71 13.49 -4.02
N SER A 230 8.72 14.33 -4.17
CA SER A 230 9.27 14.64 -5.49
C SER A 230 10.73 15.05 -5.49
N LYS A 231 11.32 15.47 -4.37
CA LYS A 231 12.74 15.90 -4.33
C LYS A 231 13.70 14.86 -3.80
N TRP A 232 13.20 13.70 -3.35
CA TRP A 232 14.03 12.59 -2.93
C TRP A 232 14.86 12.08 -4.11
N GLN A 233 16.19 12.10 -4.00
CA GLN A 233 17.10 11.74 -5.11
C GLN A 233 17.71 10.34 -4.98
N GLY A 234 17.70 9.77 -3.77
CA GLY A 234 18.47 8.56 -3.50
C GLY A 234 19.98 8.82 -3.62
N THR A 235 20.72 7.78 -4.00
CA THR A 235 22.17 7.85 -4.24
C THR A 235 22.52 8.08 -5.72
N GLY A 236 21.52 8.10 -6.61
CA GLY A 236 21.70 8.12 -8.07
C GLY A 236 21.92 6.74 -8.70
N LYS A 237 22.00 5.67 -7.91
CA LYS A 237 22.13 4.29 -8.43
C LYS A 237 20.94 3.85 -9.30
N TYR A 238 19.76 4.37 -9.02
CA TYR A 238 18.54 4.12 -9.79
C TYR A 238 18.08 5.43 -10.43
N PRO A 239 18.02 5.53 -11.76
CA PRO A 239 17.58 6.76 -12.43
C PRO A 239 16.14 7.10 -12.08
N LYS A 240 15.89 8.33 -11.62
CA LYS A 240 14.53 8.78 -11.28
C LYS A 240 13.59 8.76 -12.47
N ASP A 241 14.09 9.06 -13.67
CA ASP A 241 13.32 9.07 -14.92
C ASP A 241 12.90 7.66 -15.37
N SER A 242 13.40 6.61 -14.71
CA SER A 242 13.00 5.22 -14.96
C SER A 242 11.86 4.73 -14.05
N MET A 243 11.34 5.59 -13.16
CA MET A 243 10.25 5.22 -12.26
C MET A 243 8.92 5.18 -12.98
N ASN A 244 8.21 4.05 -12.91
CA ASN A 244 6.94 3.83 -13.62
C ASN A 244 5.73 3.73 -12.70
N HIS A 245 5.92 3.43 -11.42
CA HIS A 245 4.83 3.09 -10.51
C HIS A 245 4.80 3.93 -9.24
N LEU A 246 5.95 4.41 -8.80
CA LEU A 246 6.12 5.21 -7.58
C LEU A 246 6.61 6.61 -7.95
N LEU A 247 6.16 7.61 -7.18
CA LEU A 247 6.60 9.01 -7.36
C LEU A 247 7.57 9.46 -6.26
N GLY A 248 7.94 8.58 -5.34
CA GLY A 248 8.82 8.90 -4.20
C GLY A 248 8.51 8.05 -2.97
N MET A 249 8.79 8.61 -1.80
CA MET A 249 8.45 8.01 -0.50
C MET A 249 6.98 8.19 -0.16
N GLY A 250 6.26 7.07 -0.14
CA GLY A 250 4.85 7.02 0.20
C GLY A 250 3.94 7.61 -0.87
N SER A 251 2.67 7.24 -0.82
CA SER A 251 1.60 7.94 -1.53
C SER A 251 1.25 9.25 -0.81
N ALA A 252 0.58 10.17 -1.51
CA ALA A 252 0.09 11.42 -0.92
C ALA A 252 -0.71 11.19 0.38
N ALA A 253 -1.60 10.19 0.38
CA ALA A 253 -2.40 9.83 1.56
C ALA A 253 -1.59 9.22 2.73
N SER A 254 -0.39 8.72 2.47
CA SER A 254 0.41 8.02 3.50
C SER A 254 1.44 8.91 4.19
N ARG A 255 1.95 9.96 3.55
CA ARG A 255 3.10 10.74 4.06
C ARG A 255 2.83 11.36 5.42
N GLN A 256 1.69 12.01 5.58
CA GLN A 256 1.29 12.57 6.86
C GLN A 256 1.18 11.49 7.95
N HIS A 257 0.67 10.31 7.61
CA HIS A 257 0.59 9.19 8.55
C HIS A 257 1.97 8.63 8.92
N LEU A 258 2.92 8.61 7.98
CA LEU A 258 4.31 8.22 8.27
C LEU A 258 4.94 9.13 9.32
N LEU A 259 4.76 10.45 9.18
CA LEU A 259 5.30 11.44 10.11
C LEU A 259 4.53 11.43 11.45
N GLY A 260 3.20 11.33 11.41
CA GLY A 260 2.36 11.20 12.59
C GLY A 260 2.74 9.98 13.44
N ASN A 261 3.07 8.85 12.82
CA ASN A 261 3.53 7.66 13.54
C ASN A 261 4.89 7.90 14.23
N LEU A 262 5.82 8.64 13.60
CA LEU A 262 7.10 8.99 14.24
C LEU A 262 6.91 9.93 15.45
N ILE A 263 5.95 10.88 15.34
CA ILE A 263 5.56 11.77 16.45
C ILE A 263 4.94 10.95 17.59
N GLN A 264 4.00 10.06 17.27
CA GLN A 264 3.34 9.20 18.26
C GLN A 264 4.34 8.29 18.99
N LEU A 265 5.37 7.81 18.31
CA LEU A 265 6.46 7.03 18.91
C LEU A 265 7.46 7.90 19.68
N GLY A 266 7.31 9.22 19.70
CA GLY A 266 8.25 10.12 20.37
C GLY A 266 9.65 10.14 19.74
N LEU A 267 9.79 9.69 18.48
CA LEU A 267 11.06 9.68 17.75
C LEU A 267 11.36 11.04 17.10
N ILE A 268 10.31 11.80 16.80
CA ILE A 268 10.39 13.19 16.36
C ILE A 268 9.39 14.03 17.15
N ASN A 269 9.64 15.32 17.28
CA ASN A 269 8.71 16.29 17.83
C ASN A 269 8.17 17.20 16.72
N GLN A 270 6.96 17.75 16.91
CA GLN A 270 6.39 18.78 16.07
C GLN A 270 6.09 20.02 16.93
N SER A 271 6.68 21.17 16.58
CA SER A 271 6.36 22.44 17.23
C SER A 271 4.97 22.96 16.82
N GLU A 272 4.48 23.98 17.53
CA GLU A 272 3.27 24.73 17.15
C GLU A 272 3.35 25.33 15.73
N THR A 273 4.55 25.65 15.27
CA THR A 273 4.83 26.15 13.91
C THR A 273 5.05 25.04 12.88
N HIS A 274 4.66 23.80 13.20
CA HIS A 274 4.83 22.61 12.37
C HIS A 274 6.28 22.27 12.00
N MET A 275 7.26 22.72 12.79
CA MET A 275 8.66 22.33 12.64
C MET A 275 8.86 20.94 13.22
N LEU A 276 9.43 20.05 12.41
CA LEU A 276 9.82 18.71 12.79
C LEU A 276 11.29 18.69 13.21
N SER A 277 11.57 18.09 14.36
CA SER A 277 12.93 17.85 14.85
C SER A 277 13.05 16.45 15.45
N ILE A 278 14.25 15.88 15.40
CA ILE A 278 14.52 14.60 16.05
C ILE A 278 14.57 14.77 17.58
N THR A 279 14.03 13.81 18.32
CA THR A 279 14.09 13.79 19.81
C THR A 279 15.35 13.07 20.29
N PRO A 280 15.71 13.16 21.58
CA PRO A 280 16.78 12.33 22.15
C PRO A 280 16.57 10.82 21.93
N LEU A 281 15.32 10.35 22.06
CA LEU A 281 14.97 8.95 21.78
C LEU A 281 15.14 8.63 20.29
N GLY A 282 14.75 9.55 19.40
CA GLY A 282 14.99 9.42 17.95
C GLY A 282 16.47 9.31 17.62
N THR A 283 17.31 10.17 18.19
CA THR A 283 18.77 10.15 18.00
C THR A 283 19.36 8.84 18.52
N ALA A 284 18.95 8.38 19.72
CA ALA A 284 19.40 7.10 20.26
C ALA A 284 18.97 5.93 19.37
N PHE A 285 17.74 5.95 18.85
CA PHE A 285 17.23 4.95 17.93
C PHE A 285 18.05 4.89 16.66
N VAL A 286 18.28 6.03 16.00
CA VAL A 286 19.10 6.10 14.77
C VAL A 286 20.54 5.67 15.03
N GLY A 287 21.14 6.09 16.15
CA GLY A 287 22.49 5.69 16.55
C GLY A 287 22.63 4.20 16.86
N ALA A 288 21.53 3.51 17.15
CA ALA A 288 21.50 2.07 17.36
C ALA A 288 21.27 1.27 16.06
N LEU A 289 21.00 1.92 14.93
CA LEU A 289 20.88 1.25 13.63
C LEU A 289 22.27 0.92 13.06
N HIS A 290 22.35 -0.21 12.38
CA HIS A 290 23.46 -0.54 11.50
C HIS A 290 23.48 0.47 10.33
N PRO A 291 24.65 0.94 9.85
CA PRO A 291 24.73 1.93 8.76
C PRO A 291 23.90 1.56 7.52
N ASP A 292 23.94 0.30 7.08
CA ASP A 292 23.13 -0.21 5.95
C ASP A 292 21.60 -0.16 6.14
N CYS A 293 21.09 0.20 7.32
CA CYS A 293 19.66 0.51 7.46
C CYS A 293 19.28 1.83 6.79
N ARG A 294 20.26 2.66 6.42
CA ARG A 294 20.12 3.80 5.53
C ARG A 294 20.06 3.31 4.08
N ASP A 295 18.87 3.34 3.50
CA ASP A 295 18.62 2.99 2.11
C ASP A 295 17.85 4.14 1.45
N PHE A 296 18.58 5.19 1.09
CA PHE A 296 18.03 6.33 0.34
C PHE A 296 17.50 5.90 -1.03
N ASP A 297 17.97 4.77 -1.58
CA ASP A 297 17.50 4.24 -2.86
C ASP A 297 16.19 3.45 -2.78
N LEU A 298 15.66 3.22 -1.58
CA LEU A 298 14.57 2.29 -1.37
C LEU A 298 13.32 2.52 -2.27
N PRO A 299 12.81 3.76 -2.47
CA PRO A 299 11.69 3.97 -3.39
C PRO A 299 11.98 3.51 -4.82
N PHE A 300 13.17 3.84 -5.33
CA PHE A 300 13.59 3.51 -6.69
C PHE A 300 13.90 2.03 -6.86
N ARG A 301 14.53 1.42 -5.85
CA ARG A 301 14.77 -0.03 -5.78
C ARG A 301 13.45 -0.79 -5.84
N LEU A 302 12.45 -0.34 -5.08
CA LEU A 302 11.13 -0.96 -5.08
C LEU A 302 10.45 -0.81 -6.43
N ASP A 303 10.50 0.37 -7.05
CA ASP A 303 9.96 0.58 -8.39
C ASP A 303 10.64 -0.31 -9.43
N ALA A 304 11.98 -0.40 -9.40
CA ALA A 304 12.75 -1.30 -10.27
C ALA A 304 12.31 -2.76 -10.11
N TRP A 305 12.08 -3.24 -8.89
CA TRP A 305 11.53 -4.57 -8.67
C TRP A 305 10.11 -4.72 -9.23
N MET A 306 9.27 -3.69 -9.10
CA MET A 306 7.91 -3.71 -9.64
C MET A 306 7.91 -3.85 -11.17
N ASN A 307 8.86 -3.20 -11.85
CA ASN A 307 9.06 -3.31 -13.31
C ASN A 307 9.57 -4.70 -13.76
N MET A 308 10.32 -5.42 -12.91
CA MET A 308 10.82 -6.77 -13.22
C MET A 308 9.74 -7.85 -13.20
N GLY A 309 8.64 -7.60 -12.49
CA GLY A 309 7.61 -8.59 -12.19
C GLY A 309 7.96 -9.54 -11.04
N VAL A 310 6.93 -10.21 -10.51
CA VAL A 310 7.03 -10.95 -9.23
C VAL A 310 8.08 -12.06 -9.20
N GLU A 311 8.20 -12.85 -10.27
CA GLU A 311 9.12 -14.00 -10.32
C GLU A 311 10.59 -13.55 -10.29
N ALA A 312 10.93 -12.51 -11.04
CA ALA A 312 12.28 -11.98 -11.10
C ALA A 312 12.63 -11.11 -9.87
N ALA A 313 11.64 -10.44 -9.27
CA ALA A 313 11.84 -9.59 -8.10
C ALA A 313 12.01 -10.38 -6.79
N GLU A 314 11.35 -11.53 -6.65
CA GLU A 314 11.33 -12.34 -5.42
C GLU A 314 12.73 -12.66 -4.86
N PRO A 315 13.68 -13.20 -5.65
CA PRO A 315 15.04 -13.46 -5.17
C PRO A 315 15.79 -12.19 -4.72
N ALA A 316 15.55 -11.06 -5.38
CA ALA A 316 16.17 -9.78 -5.04
C ALA A 316 15.62 -9.21 -3.73
N ILE A 317 14.29 -9.25 -3.54
CA ILE A 317 13.60 -8.87 -2.30
C ILE A 317 14.09 -9.72 -1.13
N LYS A 318 14.11 -11.05 -1.31
CA LYS A 318 14.56 -11.99 -0.27
C LYS A 318 16.00 -11.69 0.17
N ARG A 319 16.89 -11.46 -0.80
CA ARG A 319 18.30 -11.09 -0.52
C ARG A 319 18.39 -9.77 0.21
N TYR A 320 17.64 -8.76 -0.23
CA TYR A 320 17.60 -7.45 0.41
C TYR A 320 17.19 -7.55 1.87
N LEU A 321 16.08 -8.24 2.16
CA LEU A 321 15.58 -8.39 3.53
C LEU A 321 16.59 -9.13 4.43
N LYS A 322 17.22 -10.19 3.91
CA LYS A 322 18.29 -10.92 4.62
C LYS A 322 19.48 -10.03 4.95
N THR A 323 19.90 -9.18 4.00
CA THR A 323 21.03 -8.27 4.21
C THR A 323 20.65 -7.16 5.19
N PHE A 324 19.57 -6.43 4.91
CA PHE A 324 19.13 -5.28 5.69
C PHE A 324 18.88 -5.64 7.15
N PHE A 325 17.95 -6.57 7.39
CA PHE A 325 17.55 -6.96 8.74
C PHE A 325 18.55 -7.92 9.40
N GLY A 326 19.24 -8.75 8.63
CA GLY A 326 20.25 -9.66 9.18
C GLY A 326 21.49 -8.92 9.69
N LYS A 327 21.90 -7.84 9.01
CA LYS A 327 22.96 -6.96 9.52
C LYS A 327 22.52 -6.24 10.79
N GLN A 328 21.30 -5.68 10.83
CA GLN A 328 20.77 -5.06 12.05
C GLN A 328 20.74 -6.04 13.23
N LEU A 329 20.25 -7.26 13.02
CA LEU A 329 20.13 -8.25 14.08
C LEU A 329 21.48 -8.63 14.69
N ARG A 330 22.55 -8.74 13.88
CA ARG A 330 23.92 -8.98 14.37
C ARG A 330 24.47 -7.77 15.12
N PHE A 331 24.30 -6.58 14.54
CA PHE A 331 24.75 -5.32 15.14
C PHE A 331 24.17 -5.09 16.54
N ASP A 332 22.88 -5.37 16.71
CA ASP A 332 22.20 -5.29 18.01
C ASP A 332 22.81 -6.23 19.06
N ARG A 333 23.20 -7.45 18.66
CA ARG A 333 23.80 -8.44 19.57
C ARG A 333 25.19 -7.99 20.03
N ASP A 334 26.01 -7.48 19.10
CA ASP A 334 27.36 -7.04 19.41
C ASP A 334 27.35 -5.86 20.39
N LYS A 335 26.44 -4.90 20.19
CA LYS A 335 26.27 -3.77 21.12
C LYS A 335 25.88 -4.19 22.53
N ILE A 336 25.00 -5.19 22.67
CA ILE A 336 24.59 -5.73 23.98
C ILE A 336 25.77 -6.39 24.70
N LEU A 337 26.63 -7.10 23.97
CA LEU A 337 27.80 -7.74 24.58
C LEU A 337 28.87 -6.73 25.02
N THR A 338 28.93 -5.56 24.40
CA THR A 338 29.89 -4.49 24.76
C THR A 338 29.41 -3.54 25.87
N THR A 339 28.13 -3.60 26.26
CA THR A 339 27.54 -2.72 27.30
C THR A 339 27.28 -3.44 28.63
N ARG A 340 27.70 -4.69 28.75
CA ARG A 340 27.81 -5.45 30.01
C ARG A 340 29.28 -5.57 30.37
#